data_AF-A0A9P9A387-F1
#
_entry.id   AF-A0A9P9A387-F1
#
_cell.length_a   1.000
_cell.length_b   1.000
_cell.length_c   1.000
_cell.angle_alpha   90.00
_cell.angle_beta   90.00
_cell.angle_gamma   90.00
#
_symmetry.space_group_name_H-M   'P 1'
#
loop_
_entity.id
_entity.type
_entity.pdbx_description
1 polymer ?
#
loop_
_entity_poly.entity_id
_entity_poly.type
_entity_poly.pdbx_seq_one_letter_code
_entity_poly.pdbx_strand_id
1 'polypeptide(L)'
;MNRASLTILPGETQNQIVASLDGLGQLMLRAVCKHFRGIIPITYRLLLEAENSAEARFKDLHACFTCLRLRRRMHFADSMQRGRRGKNGSAPETRFCIDCGLDNRYGRPKYTRSDIISVQGVKHVICLKCSKYCLPARPYKAHAKGMALCVACYEPLAETYREEDQRAEVLSIENERLREEMKSFVERLRLTEAGWTESEVENLMD
;
A
#
# COMPACT_ATOMS: atom_id res chain seq x y z
N MET A 1 -47.29 -25.18 10.36
CA MET A 1 -46.81 -24.21 11.38
C MET A 1 -46.80 -22.83 10.73
N ASN A 2 -47.75 -21.95 11.06
CA ASN A 2 -47.76 -20.56 10.59
C ASN A 2 -46.62 -19.81 11.26
N ARG A 3 -45.60 -19.43 10.49
CA ARG A 3 -44.54 -18.53 10.98
C ARG A 3 -45.12 -17.11 10.96
N ALA A 4 -45.47 -16.59 12.12
CA ALA A 4 -45.77 -15.17 12.27
C ALA A 4 -44.51 -14.36 11.89
N SER A 5 -44.65 -13.44 10.94
CA SER A 5 -43.55 -12.54 10.56
C SER A 5 -43.42 -11.42 11.59
N LEU A 6 -42.18 -11.11 12.01
CA LEU A 6 -41.88 -9.98 12.89
C LEU A 6 -42.36 -8.63 12.33
N THR A 7 -42.55 -8.53 11.01
CA THR A 7 -43.04 -7.32 10.35
C THR A 7 -44.53 -7.05 10.54
N ILE A 8 -45.30 -8.04 11.01
CA ILE A 8 -46.76 -7.93 11.24
C ILE A 8 -47.05 -7.39 12.65
N LEU A 9 -46.06 -7.43 13.55
CA LEU A 9 -46.18 -6.89 14.90
C LEU A 9 -46.41 -5.36 14.87
N PRO A 10 -47.13 -4.79 15.84
CA PRO A 10 -47.22 -3.33 16.01
C PRO A 10 -45.83 -2.68 16.09
N GLY A 11 -45.72 -1.44 15.62
CA GLY A 11 -44.44 -0.72 15.55
C GLY A 11 -43.78 -0.57 16.93
N GLU A 12 -44.58 -0.40 17.98
CA GLU A 12 -44.14 -0.31 19.37
C GLU A 12 -43.44 -1.61 19.81
N THR A 13 -44.04 -2.76 19.50
CA THR A 13 -43.45 -4.08 19.80
C THR A 13 -42.16 -4.30 19.02
N GLN A 14 -42.13 -3.89 17.75
CA GLN A 14 -40.91 -3.96 16.95
C GLN A 14 -39.80 -3.08 17.54
N ASN A 15 -40.12 -1.87 17.99
CA ASN A 15 -39.18 -0.96 18.63
C ASN A 15 -38.64 -1.54 19.94
N GLN A 16 -39.49 -2.19 20.75
CA GLN A 16 -39.06 -2.90 21.96
C GLN A 16 -38.11 -4.05 21.64
N ILE A 17 -38.40 -4.85 20.61
CA ILE A 17 -37.50 -5.91 20.15
C ILE A 17 -36.16 -5.30 19.72
N VAL A 18 -36.15 -4.28 18.87
CA VAL A 18 -34.92 -3.62 18.40
C VAL A 18 -34.11 -3.07 19.58
N ALA A 19 -34.76 -2.42 20.56
CA ALA A 19 -34.10 -1.86 21.74
C ALA A 19 -33.49 -2.93 22.67
N SER A 20 -34.00 -4.16 22.63
CA SER A 20 -33.46 -5.28 23.39
C SER A 20 -32.22 -5.94 22.74
N LEU A 21 -31.94 -5.62 21.47
CA LEU A 21 -30.78 -6.14 20.74
C LEU A 21 -29.54 -5.29 21.00
N ASP A 22 -28.39 -5.95 21.08
CA ASP A 22 -27.09 -5.29 21.08
C ASP A 22 -26.80 -4.64 19.71
N GLY A 23 -25.73 -3.85 19.65
CA GLY A 23 -25.42 -3.11 18.42
C GLY A 23 -25.22 -4.01 17.21
N LEU A 24 -24.60 -5.19 17.39
CA LEU A 24 -24.41 -6.14 16.29
C LEU A 24 -25.75 -6.77 15.88
N GLY A 25 -26.58 -7.19 16.83
CA GLY A 25 -27.93 -7.71 16.59
C GLY A 25 -28.80 -6.73 15.80
N GLN A 26 -28.78 -5.45 16.16
CA GLN A 26 -29.50 -4.40 15.42
C GLN A 26 -28.99 -4.26 13.98
N LEU A 27 -27.67 -4.28 13.76
CA LEU A 27 -27.09 -4.23 12.41
C LEU A 27 -27.43 -5.47 11.57
N MET A 28 -27.45 -6.65 12.18
CA MET A 28 -27.87 -7.88 11.53
C MET A 28 -29.34 -7.82 11.12
N LEU A 29 -30.23 -7.44 12.06
CA LEU A 29 -31.67 -7.31 11.79
C LEU A 29 -31.94 -6.28 10.66
N ARG A 30 -31.22 -5.15 10.68
CA ARG A 30 -31.23 -4.14 9.61
C ARG A 30 -30.83 -4.71 8.24
N ALA A 31 -29.94 -5.71 8.21
CA ALA A 31 -29.48 -6.32 6.97
C ALA A 31 -30.50 -7.31 6.38
N VAL A 32 -31.39 -7.89 7.20
CA VAL A 32 -32.33 -8.94 6.79
C VAL A 32 -33.39 -8.44 5.80
N CYS A 33 -34.01 -7.28 6.03
CA CYS A 33 -35.09 -6.81 5.15
C CYS A 33 -35.19 -5.28 5.04
N LYS A 34 -35.94 -4.81 4.03
CA LYS A 34 -36.16 -3.37 3.78
C LYS A 34 -36.89 -2.66 4.92
N HIS A 35 -37.80 -3.36 5.61
CA HIS A 35 -38.58 -2.83 6.72
C HIS A 35 -37.69 -2.43 7.91
N PHE A 36 -36.88 -3.37 8.42
CA PHE A 36 -35.93 -3.08 9.50
C PHE A 36 -34.82 -2.12 9.06
N ARG A 37 -34.50 -2.07 7.76
CA ARG A 37 -33.65 -1.04 7.17
C ARG A 37 -34.28 0.36 7.19
N GLY A 38 -35.60 0.48 7.21
CA GLY A 38 -36.28 1.76 7.40
C GLY A 38 -36.22 2.23 8.85
N ILE A 39 -36.52 1.33 9.80
CA ILE A 39 -36.76 1.73 11.19
C ILE A 39 -35.49 1.79 12.06
N ILE A 40 -34.44 1.02 11.75
CA ILE A 40 -33.20 0.98 12.54
C ILE A 40 -32.20 1.97 11.94
N PRO A 41 -32.07 3.23 12.41
CA PRO A 41 -31.13 4.17 11.85
C PRO A 41 -29.69 3.69 12.08
N ILE A 42 -28.84 3.86 11.08
CA ILE A 42 -27.42 3.54 11.25
C ILE A 42 -26.69 4.79 11.76
N THR A 43 -26.14 4.67 12.97
CA THR A 43 -25.42 5.76 13.64
C THR A 43 -23.98 5.34 13.91
N TYR A 44 -23.10 6.33 14.15
CA TYR A 44 -21.72 6.06 14.55
C TYR A 44 -21.67 5.28 15.88
N ARG A 45 -22.56 5.62 16.83
CA ARG A 45 -22.64 4.97 18.14
C ARG A 45 -23.00 3.49 17.99
N LEU A 46 -23.99 3.18 17.15
CA LEU A 46 -24.38 1.80 16.87
C LEU A 46 -23.23 0.99 16.27
N LEU A 47 -22.45 1.58 15.35
CA LEU A 47 -21.29 0.93 14.76
C LEU A 47 -20.17 0.67 15.78
N LEU A 48 -19.92 1.61 16.70
CA LEU A 48 -18.93 1.44 17.78
C LEU A 48 -19.36 0.37 18.79
N GLU A 49 -20.63 0.37 19.19
CA GLU A 49 -21.20 -0.68 20.04
C GLU A 49 -21.05 -2.05 19.36
N ALA A 50 -21.45 -2.15 18.09
CA ALA A 50 -21.35 -3.39 17.33
C ALA A 50 -19.89 -3.86 17.13
N GLU A 51 -18.96 -2.93 16.88
CA GLU A 51 -17.52 -3.22 16.79
C GLU A 51 -16.95 -3.81 18.09
N ASN A 52 -17.55 -3.46 19.23
CA ASN A 52 -17.13 -3.91 20.56
C ASN A 52 -17.79 -5.21 21.04
N SER A 53 -18.79 -5.74 20.32
CA SER A 53 -19.39 -7.04 20.61
C SER A 53 -18.36 -8.18 20.60
N ALA A 54 -18.63 -9.23 21.37
CA ALA A 54 -17.74 -10.39 21.48
C ALA A 54 -17.50 -11.04 20.11
N GLU A 55 -18.55 -11.16 19.31
CA GLU A 55 -18.54 -11.74 17.97
C GLU A 55 -17.74 -10.87 16.99
N ALA A 56 -17.88 -9.55 17.05
CA ALA A 56 -17.11 -8.64 16.21
C ALA A 56 -15.62 -8.66 16.56
N ARG A 57 -15.29 -8.75 17.86
CA ARG A 57 -13.90 -8.92 18.32
C ARG A 57 -13.31 -10.24 17.86
N PHE A 58 -14.06 -11.34 18.00
CA PHE A 58 -13.64 -12.67 17.54
C PHE A 58 -13.39 -12.70 16.03
N LYS A 59 -14.24 -12.05 15.23
CA LYS A 59 -14.10 -11.96 13.77
C LYS A 59 -13.16 -10.83 13.30
N ASP A 60 -12.54 -10.13 14.24
CA ASP A 60 -11.68 -8.97 14.01
C ASP A 60 -12.29 -7.94 13.05
N LEU A 61 -13.55 -7.58 13.34
CA LEU A 61 -14.30 -6.58 12.60
C LEU A 61 -13.96 -5.17 13.09
N HIS A 62 -14.05 -4.23 12.16
CA HIS A 62 -13.84 -2.82 12.35
C HIS A 62 -14.93 -2.02 11.63
N ALA A 63 -15.41 -0.95 12.24
CA ALA A 63 -16.37 -0.02 11.67
C ALA A 63 -15.69 0.93 10.67
N CYS A 64 -16.30 1.08 9.50
CA CYS A 64 -16.01 2.16 8.58
C CYS A 64 -17.11 3.22 8.71
N PHE A 65 -16.72 4.44 9.07
CA PHE A 65 -17.65 5.55 9.29
C PHE A 65 -18.00 6.32 8.02
N THR A 66 -17.42 5.94 6.88
CA THR A 66 -17.78 6.49 5.56
C THR A 66 -18.90 5.66 4.92
N CYS A 67 -18.75 4.34 4.78
CA CYS A 67 -19.82 3.49 4.24
C CYS A 67 -20.78 2.93 5.31
N LEU A 68 -20.54 3.22 6.59
CA LEU A 68 -21.33 2.77 7.73
C LEU A 68 -21.50 1.24 7.76
N ARG A 69 -20.38 0.51 7.67
CA ARG A 69 -20.36 -0.97 7.67
C ARG A 69 -19.25 -1.51 8.56
N LEU A 70 -19.49 -2.66 9.18
CA LEU A 70 -18.44 -3.49 9.76
C LEU A 70 -17.70 -4.24 8.65
N ARG A 71 -16.37 -4.19 8.67
CA ARG A 71 -15.49 -4.90 7.73
C ARG A 71 -14.37 -5.59 8.49
N ARG A 72 -13.82 -6.67 7.96
CA ARG A 72 -12.62 -7.30 8.55
C ARG A 72 -11.46 -6.33 8.58
N ARG A 73 -10.57 -6.48 9.56
CA ARG A 73 -9.35 -5.68 9.73
C ARG A 73 -8.53 -5.51 8.45
N MET A 74 -8.43 -6.56 7.63
CA MET A 74 -7.70 -6.54 6.34
C MET A 74 -8.22 -5.50 5.31
N HIS A 75 -9.44 -4.99 5.49
CA HIS A 75 -9.99 -3.93 4.64
C HIS A 75 -9.64 -2.52 5.14
N PHE A 76 -8.78 -2.39 6.14
CA PHE A 76 -8.35 -1.09 6.68
C PHE A 76 -6.83 -0.98 6.55
N ALA A 77 -6.35 0.22 6.26
CA ALA A 77 -4.93 0.50 6.38
C ALA A 77 -4.49 0.39 7.85
N ASP A 78 -3.24 0.04 8.05
CA ASP A 78 -2.58 -0.09 9.34
C ASP A 78 -2.69 1.19 10.19
N SER A 79 -2.64 2.36 9.54
CA SER A 79 -2.84 3.67 10.18
C SER A 79 -4.29 3.91 10.64
N MET A 80 -5.25 3.19 10.08
CA MET A 80 -6.67 3.23 10.45
C MET A 80 -6.98 2.27 11.61
N GLN A 81 -6.08 1.33 11.91
CA GLN A 81 -6.27 0.33 12.95
C GLN A 81 -5.59 0.70 14.28
N ARG A 82 -4.64 1.65 14.27
CA ARG A 82 -3.79 2.02 15.41
C ARG A 82 -3.90 3.51 15.73
N GLY A 83 -3.31 3.92 16.86
CA GLY A 83 -3.24 5.32 17.29
C GLY A 83 -4.62 5.95 17.49
N ARG A 84 -4.77 7.23 17.12
CA ARG A 84 -6.02 7.99 17.32
C ARG A 84 -7.24 7.36 16.65
N ARG A 85 -7.07 6.64 15.54
CA ARG A 85 -8.17 6.04 14.76
C ARG A 85 -8.45 4.59 15.11
N GLY A 86 -7.61 3.97 15.95
CA GLY A 86 -7.79 2.58 16.39
C GLY A 86 -9.09 2.37 17.19
N LYS A 87 -9.42 1.12 17.50
CA LYS A 87 -10.66 0.74 18.21
C LYS A 87 -10.86 1.53 19.52
N ASN A 88 -9.79 1.70 20.27
CA ASN A 88 -9.76 2.43 21.54
C ASN A 88 -9.04 3.79 21.40
N GLY A 89 -8.96 4.33 20.17
CA GLY A 89 -8.35 5.62 19.91
C GLY A 89 -9.24 6.78 20.35
N SER A 90 -8.71 8.00 20.29
CA SER A 90 -9.45 9.22 20.63
C SER A 90 -10.38 9.74 19.51
N ALA A 91 -10.27 9.19 18.30
CA ALA A 91 -11.06 9.59 17.13
C ALA A 91 -11.40 8.39 16.21
N PRO A 92 -11.99 7.29 16.73
CA PRO A 92 -12.31 6.10 15.95
C PRO A 92 -13.31 6.39 14.82
N GLU A 93 -14.19 7.38 14.99
CA GLU A 93 -15.19 7.83 14.02
C GLU A 93 -14.58 8.40 12.73
N THR A 94 -13.29 8.73 12.73
CA THR A 94 -12.58 9.18 11.52
C THR A 94 -12.09 8.02 10.64
N ARG A 95 -12.32 6.76 11.06
CA ARG A 95 -11.86 5.57 10.34
C ARG A 95 -12.66 5.28 9.07
N PHE A 96 -11.95 4.87 8.03
CA PHE A 96 -12.55 4.42 6.77
C PHE A 96 -11.82 3.19 6.21
N CYS A 97 -12.55 2.34 5.49
CA CYS A 97 -11.97 1.18 4.82
C CYS A 97 -11.23 1.60 3.55
N ILE A 98 -10.35 0.73 3.03
CA ILE A 98 -9.55 0.95 1.82
C ILE A 98 -10.46 1.33 0.66
N ASP A 99 -11.55 0.58 0.42
CA ASP A 99 -12.52 0.88 -0.64
C ASP A 99 -13.05 2.32 -0.54
N CYS A 100 -13.44 2.77 0.66
CA CYS A 100 -13.94 4.14 0.87
C CYS A 100 -12.83 5.19 0.74
N GLY A 101 -11.57 4.82 0.93
CA GLY A 101 -10.44 5.70 0.73
C GLY A 101 -10.08 5.87 -0.75
N LEU A 102 -10.24 4.80 -1.54
CA LEU A 102 -9.98 4.79 -2.99
C LEU A 102 -11.12 5.40 -3.81
N ASP A 103 -12.34 5.30 -3.29
CA ASP A 103 -13.56 5.68 -4.00
C ASP A 103 -13.93 7.16 -3.79
N ASN A 104 -14.48 7.78 -4.83
CA ASN A 104 -15.00 9.15 -4.84
C ASN A 104 -16.52 9.22 -4.56
N ARG A 105 -17.18 8.07 -4.29
CA ARG A 105 -18.64 8.00 -4.05
C ARG A 105 -19.13 8.88 -2.90
N TYR A 106 -18.26 9.23 -1.95
CA TYR A 106 -18.62 10.00 -0.75
C TYR A 106 -17.93 11.37 -0.71
N GLY A 107 -17.67 11.95 -1.88
CA GLY A 107 -16.81 13.13 -2.04
C GLY A 107 -15.38 12.71 -2.40
N ARG A 108 -14.41 13.63 -2.26
CA ARG A 108 -13.04 13.42 -2.74
C ARG A 108 -12.41 12.14 -2.19
N PRO A 109 -11.65 11.38 -3.01
CA PRO A 109 -10.96 10.19 -2.54
C PRO A 109 -9.98 10.58 -1.43
N LYS A 110 -9.98 9.80 -0.36
CA LYS A 110 -9.15 10.06 0.83
C LYS A 110 -7.71 9.60 0.63
N TYR A 111 -7.49 8.68 -0.30
CA TYR A 111 -6.19 8.33 -0.80
C TYR A 111 -6.00 8.88 -2.21
N THR A 112 -4.85 9.48 -2.47
CA THR A 112 -4.51 10.12 -3.74
C THR A 112 -3.34 9.41 -4.42
N ARG A 113 -3.03 9.81 -5.66
CA ARG A 113 -1.88 9.27 -6.39
C ARG A 113 -0.61 9.45 -5.56
N SER A 114 0.26 8.45 -5.62
CA SER A 114 1.49 8.34 -4.83
C SER A 114 1.32 8.01 -3.36
N ASP A 115 0.10 7.87 -2.85
CA ASP A 115 -0.08 7.42 -1.47
C ASP A 115 0.42 5.99 -1.30
N ILE A 116 1.18 5.79 -0.22
CA ILE A 116 1.64 4.47 0.23
C ILE A 116 0.78 4.05 1.40
N ILE A 117 0.11 2.90 1.24
CA ILE A 117 -0.87 2.38 2.19
C ILE A 117 -0.35 1.05 2.71
N SER A 118 -0.05 0.97 4.01
CA SER A 118 0.30 -0.30 4.64
C SER A 118 -0.95 -1.05 5.06
N VAL A 119 -1.03 -2.34 4.73
CA VAL A 119 -2.12 -3.24 5.11
C VAL A 119 -1.50 -4.53 5.63
N GLN A 120 -1.72 -4.84 6.91
CA GLN A 120 -1.10 -5.99 7.58
C GLN A 120 0.43 -6.00 7.44
N GLY A 121 1.05 -4.81 7.55
CA GLY A 121 2.49 -4.63 7.35
C GLY A 121 2.97 -4.66 5.89
N VAL A 122 2.11 -5.03 4.92
CA VAL A 122 2.45 -5.02 3.49
C VAL A 122 2.15 -3.65 2.90
N LYS A 123 3.17 -3.02 2.31
CA LYS A 123 3.01 -1.74 1.61
C LYS A 123 2.31 -1.95 0.27
N HIS A 124 1.34 -1.09 0.00
CA HIS A 124 0.65 -0.93 -1.26
C HIS A 124 0.81 0.52 -1.71
N VAL A 125 0.58 0.79 -2.99
CA VAL A 125 0.66 2.14 -3.56
C VAL A 125 -0.53 2.42 -4.45
N ILE A 126 -0.98 3.67 -4.47
CA ILE A 126 -1.80 4.19 -5.56
C ILE A 126 -0.83 4.70 -6.62
N CYS A 127 -0.62 3.87 -7.65
CA CYS A 127 0.42 4.10 -8.65
C CYS A 127 0.28 5.50 -9.28
N LEU A 128 1.35 6.28 -9.26
CA LEU A 128 1.38 7.62 -9.84
C LEU A 128 1.01 7.62 -11.34
N LYS A 129 1.42 6.57 -12.07
CA LYS A 129 1.20 6.44 -13.52
C LYS A 129 -0.21 5.95 -13.85
N CYS A 130 -0.60 4.78 -13.34
CA CYS A 130 -1.87 4.14 -13.73
C CYS A 130 -3.03 4.38 -12.77
N SER A 131 -2.81 5.06 -11.64
CA SER A 131 -3.80 5.33 -10.58
C SER A 131 -4.43 4.09 -9.93
N LYS A 132 -3.91 2.88 -10.21
CA LYS A 132 -4.41 1.65 -9.62
C LYS A 132 -3.78 1.41 -8.26
N TYR A 133 -4.58 0.87 -7.35
CA TYR A 133 -4.11 0.33 -6.07
C TYR A 133 -3.43 -1.02 -6.30
N CYS A 134 -2.11 -1.08 -6.07
CA CYS A 134 -1.30 -2.25 -6.39
C CYS A 134 -0.14 -2.40 -5.41
N LEU A 135 0.62 -3.49 -5.54
CA LEU A 135 1.91 -3.63 -4.87
C LEU A 135 2.92 -2.61 -5.45
N PRO A 136 3.71 -1.94 -4.59
CA PRO A 136 4.74 -1.02 -5.03
C PRO A 136 5.86 -1.80 -5.72
N ALA A 137 6.47 -1.18 -6.70
CA ALA A 137 7.69 -1.70 -7.28
C ALA A 137 8.83 -1.69 -6.25
N ARG A 138 9.72 -2.69 -6.33
CA ARG A 138 11.00 -2.62 -5.63
C ARG A 138 11.95 -1.81 -6.51
N PRO A 139 12.49 -0.70 -6.01
CA PRO A 139 13.41 0.11 -6.80
C PRO A 139 14.67 -0.70 -7.14
N TYR A 140 15.12 -0.62 -8.40
CA TYR A 140 16.44 -1.07 -8.81
C TYR A 140 17.47 -0.07 -8.28
N LYS A 141 18.34 -0.54 -7.36
CA LYS A 141 19.32 0.28 -6.62
C LYS A 141 18.68 1.51 -5.95
N ALA A 142 19.48 2.51 -5.61
CA ALA A 142 19.02 3.73 -4.94
C ALA A 142 18.25 4.69 -5.86
N HIS A 143 18.37 4.55 -7.18
CA HIS A 143 17.85 5.50 -8.19
C HIS A 143 16.33 5.67 -8.17
N ALA A 144 15.59 4.68 -7.68
CA ALA A 144 14.12 4.72 -7.62
C ALA A 144 13.56 4.79 -6.19
N LYS A 145 14.41 5.09 -5.19
CA LYS A 145 13.96 5.26 -3.81
C LYS A 145 13.01 6.47 -3.74
N GLY A 146 11.71 6.20 -3.58
CA GLY A 146 10.66 7.22 -3.52
C GLY A 146 9.71 7.25 -4.72
N MET A 147 9.90 6.41 -5.74
CA MET A 147 8.93 6.28 -6.82
C MET A 147 7.69 5.51 -6.36
N ALA A 148 6.56 6.19 -6.33
CA ALA A 148 5.27 5.60 -5.99
C ALA A 148 4.62 4.92 -7.21
N LEU A 149 5.34 3.99 -7.82
CA LEU A 149 4.90 3.22 -8.98
C LEU A 149 4.57 1.78 -8.60
N CYS A 150 3.60 1.18 -9.28
CA CYS A 150 3.39 -0.26 -9.18
C CYS A 150 4.42 -1.02 -10.01
N VAL A 151 4.61 -2.31 -9.70
CA VAL A 151 5.55 -3.21 -10.39
C VAL A 151 5.43 -3.10 -11.92
N ALA A 152 4.22 -3.26 -12.46
CA ALA A 152 3.98 -3.21 -13.90
C ALA A 152 4.32 -1.86 -14.55
N CYS A 153 4.16 -0.75 -13.83
CA CYS A 153 4.50 0.58 -14.35
C CYS A 153 5.99 0.91 -14.23
N TYR A 154 6.69 0.25 -13.30
CA TYR A 154 8.11 0.47 -13.03
C TYR A 154 9.01 -0.44 -13.86
N GLU A 155 8.59 -1.67 -14.18
CA GLU A 155 9.47 -2.65 -14.82
C GLU A 155 10.15 -2.14 -16.11
N PRO A 156 9.46 -1.44 -17.04
CA PRO A 156 10.12 -0.91 -18.24
C PRO A 156 11.20 0.13 -17.90
N LEU A 157 10.99 0.92 -16.84
CA LEU A 157 11.96 1.90 -16.39
C LEU A 157 13.16 1.22 -15.69
N ALA A 158 12.90 0.16 -14.93
CA ALA A 158 13.94 -0.65 -14.30
C ALA A 158 14.85 -1.30 -15.34
N GLU A 159 14.29 -1.73 -16.47
CA GLU A 159 15.06 -2.29 -17.59
C GLU A 159 16.01 -1.27 -18.21
N THR A 160 15.52 -0.05 -18.48
CA THR A 160 16.38 1.05 -18.96
C THR A 160 17.55 1.31 -18.00
N TYR A 161 17.30 1.36 -16.69
CA TYR A 161 18.37 1.56 -15.70
C TYR A 161 19.37 0.39 -15.65
N ARG A 162 18.90 -0.85 -15.84
CA ARG A 162 19.78 -2.03 -15.92
C ARG A 162 20.71 -1.92 -17.13
N GLU A 163 20.19 -1.50 -18.28
CA GLU A 163 21.00 -1.32 -19.50
C GLU A 163 22.00 -0.18 -19.35
N GLU A 164 21.60 0.96 -18.77
CA GLU A 164 22.48 2.10 -18.51
C GLU A 164 23.64 1.71 -17.58
N ASP A 165 23.35 0.96 -16.51
CA ASP A 165 24.36 0.46 -15.59
C ASP A 165 25.32 -0.52 -16.26
N GLN A 166 24.82 -1.45 -17.09
CA GLN A 166 25.67 -2.36 -17.86
C GLN A 166 26.58 -1.61 -18.83
N ARG A 167 26.05 -0.58 -19.52
CA ARG A 167 26.86 0.27 -20.41
C ARG A 167 27.92 1.03 -19.63
N ALA A 168 27.57 1.60 -18.49
CA ALA A 168 28.51 2.31 -17.63
C ALA A 168 29.63 1.40 -17.11
N GLU A 169 29.30 0.15 -16.77
CA GLU A 169 30.27 -0.85 -16.32
C GLU A 169 31.23 -1.23 -17.45
N VAL A 170 30.73 -1.52 -18.65
CA VAL A 170 31.57 -1.81 -19.83
C VAL A 170 32.48 -0.62 -20.16
N LEU A 171 31.94 0.61 -20.16
CA LEU A 171 32.75 1.81 -20.36
C LEU A 171 33.80 1.99 -19.27
N SER A 172 33.50 1.66 -18.02
CA SER A 172 34.46 1.77 -16.92
C SER A 172 35.65 0.83 -17.13
N ILE A 173 35.38 -0.43 -17.49
CA ILE A 173 36.42 -1.44 -17.78
C ILE A 173 37.28 -0.99 -18.95
N GLU A 174 36.67 -0.50 -20.03
CA GLU A 174 37.40 -0.04 -21.20
C GLU A 174 38.27 1.19 -20.91
N ASN A 175 37.76 2.15 -20.14
CA ASN A 175 38.53 3.31 -19.73
C ASN A 175 39.70 2.94 -18.80
N GLU A 176 39.54 1.92 -17.96
CA GLU A 176 40.62 1.41 -17.12
C GLU A 176 41.72 0.76 -17.97
N ARG A 177 41.34 -0.09 -18.94
CA ARG A 177 42.26 -0.67 -19.92
C ARG A 177 43.05 0.39 -20.69
N LEU A 178 42.37 1.39 -21.24
CA LEU A 178 43.02 2.49 -21.97
C LEU A 178 43.97 3.31 -21.07
N ARG A 179 43.64 3.47 -19.77
CA ARG A 179 44.54 4.14 -18.82
C ARG A 179 45.79 3.31 -18.54
N GLU A 180 45.68 1.99 -18.47
CA GLU A 180 46.82 1.09 -18.30
C GLU A 180 47.70 1.08 -19.56
N GLU A 181 47.10 0.98 -20.75
CA GLU A 181 47.81 1.08 -22.03
C GLU A 181 48.54 2.42 -22.16
N MET A 182 47.90 3.53 -21.81
CA MET A 182 48.52 4.85 -21.84
C MET A 182 49.67 4.98 -20.84
N LYS A 183 49.53 4.43 -19.62
CA LYS A 183 50.62 4.40 -18.63
C LYS A 183 51.82 3.63 -19.15
N SER A 184 51.57 2.45 -19.73
CA SER A 184 52.59 1.60 -20.35
C SER A 184 53.32 2.33 -21.48
N PHE A 185 52.58 3.01 -22.35
CA PHE A 185 53.14 3.80 -23.45
C PHE A 185 54.00 4.96 -22.96
N VAL A 186 53.52 5.73 -21.98
CA VAL A 186 54.29 6.85 -21.39
C VAL A 186 55.57 6.36 -20.73
N GLU A 187 55.54 5.22 -20.04
CA GLU A 187 56.74 4.65 -19.41
C GLU A 187 57.75 4.17 -20.44
N ARG A 188 57.30 3.51 -21.52
CA ARG A 188 58.14 3.13 -22.65
C ARG A 188 58.87 4.33 -23.24
N LEU A 189 58.14 5.43 -23.50
CA LEU A 189 58.74 6.67 -24.02
C LEU A 189 59.83 7.22 -23.10
N ARG A 190 59.59 7.24 -21.78
CA ARG A 190 60.59 7.70 -20.80
C ARG A 190 61.87 6.88 -20.83
N LEU A 191 61.77 5.55 -20.96
CA LEU A 191 62.93 4.68 -21.04
C LEU A 191 63.73 4.91 -22.33
N THR A 192 63.04 5.09 -23.46
CA THR A 192 63.70 5.42 -24.73
C THR A 192 64.39 6.80 -24.67
N GLU A 193 63.75 7.82 -24.08
CA GLU A 193 64.37 9.13 -23.84
C GLU A 193 65.60 9.05 -22.91
N ALA A 194 65.61 8.10 -21.97
CA ALA A 194 66.76 7.82 -21.10
C ALA A 194 67.90 7.05 -21.80
N GLY A 195 67.77 6.74 -23.09
CA GLY A 195 68.80 6.11 -23.92
C GLY A 195 68.78 4.58 -23.97
N TRP A 196 67.70 3.96 -23.49
CA TRP A 196 67.52 2.51 -23.57
C TRP A 196 67.13 2.10 -25.00
N THR A 197 67.70 1.01 -25.49
CA THR A 197 67.34 0.43 -26.80
C THR A 197 65.99 -0.28 -26.76
N GLU A 198 65.27 -0.38 -27.88
CA GLU A 198 63.95 -1.04 -27.93
C GLU A 198 63.99 -2.47 -27.36
N SER A 199 65.08 -3.21 -27.64
CA SER A 199 65.30 -4.56 -27.11
C SER A 199 65.49 -4.59 -25.59
N GLU A 200 66.04 -3.55 -24.97
CA GLU A 200 66.17 -3.46 -23.50
C GLU A 200 64.85 -3.07 -22.84
N VAL A 201 64.04 -2.27 -23.53
CA VAL A 201 62.72 -1.85 -23.03
C VAL A 201 61.68 -2.98 -23.13
N GLU A 202 61.67 -3.76 -24.22
CA GLU A 202 60.80 -4.93 -24.34
C GLU A 202 61.10 -5.98 -23.26
N ASN A 203 62.37 -6.32 -23.04
CA ASN A 203 62.77 -7.28 -22.01
C ASN A 203 62.47 -6.85 -20.55
N LEU A 204 62.28 -5.55 -20.30
CA LEU A 204 61.95 -5.01 -18.97
C LEU A 204 60.43 -4.96 -18.72
N MET A 205 59.62 -4.90 -19.78
CA MET A 205 58.17 -4.73 -19.70
C MET A 205 57.37 -6.03 -19.86
N ASP A 206 58.00 -7.11 -20.30
CA ASP A 206 57.48 -8.49 -20.31
C ASP A 206 57.60 -9.18 -18.93
#